data_AF-A0A6B8RP33-F1
#
_entry.id   AF-A0A6B8RP33-F1
#
_cell.length_a   1.000
_cell.length_b   1.000
_cell.length_c   1.000
_cell.angle_alpha   90.00
_cell.angle_beta   90.00
_cell.angle_gamma   90.00
#
_symmetry.space_group_name_H-M   'P 1'
#
loop_
_entity.id
_entity.type
_entity.pdbx_description
1 polymer ?
#
loop_
_entity_poly.entity_id
_entity_poly.type
_entity_poly.pdbx_seq_one_letter_code
_entity_poly.pdbx_strand_id
1 'polypeptide(L)'
;MNQPMFDFPSYGKWLLTHKGDRNCRLLADRHYSRQHIGHPMFTRPGRNLVLRTADGMATWVTWKGIRDDGLDAFECTIFRNESANLSSDMIRSAVAATIAEWGLPPKDGIITYVDQSKVRSSNPGFCFIKAGFEKIGFSKVRGLLLLQYKLA
;
A
#
# COMPACT_ATOMS: atom_id res chain seq x y z
N MET A 1 -3.95 -41.75 4.46
CA MET A 1 -4.01 -40.85 3.30
C MET A 1 -3.49 -39.50 3.74
N ASN A 2 -2.27 -39.14 3.37
CA ASN A 2 -1.74 -37.80 3.65
C ASN A 2 -2.32 -36.86 2.60
N GLN A 3 -3.32 -36.06 2.99
CA GLN A 3 -3.72 -34.93 2.16
C GLN A 3 -2.53 -33.97 2.07
N PRO A 4 -2.18 -33.46 0.87
CA PRO A 4 -1.20 -32.41 0.76
C PRO A 4 -1.75 -31.18 1.49
N MET A 5 -1.11 -30.83 2.60
CA MET A 5 -1.32 -29.56 3.27
C MET A 5 -0.70 -28.49 2.36
N PHE A 6 -1.53 -27.86 1.53
CA PHE A 6 -1.12 -26.65 0.84
C PHE A 6 -1.04 -25.55 1.89
N ASP A 7 0.19 -25.21 2.29
CA ASP A 7 0.47 -24.01 3.06
C ASP A 7 0.20 -22.79 2.18
N PHE A 8 -1.07 -22.39 2.10
CA PHE A 8 -1.42 -21.11 1.54
C PHE A 8 -0.95 -20.03 2.52
N PRO A 9 -0.17 -19.03 2.06
CA PRO A 9 0.17 -17.90 2.90
C PRO A 9 -1.12 -17.25 3.42
N SER A 10 -1.29 -17.20 4.73
CA SER A 10 -2.38 -16.47 5.35
C SER A 10 -1.94 -15.01 5.52
N TYR A 11 -2.40 -14.13 4.63
CA TYR A 11 -2.14 -12.69 4.73
C TYR A 11 -3.12 -11.98 5.70
N GLY A 12 -3.68 -12.72 6.67
CA GLY A 12 -4.69 -12.24 7.59
C GLY A 12 -5.95 -11.76 6.88
N LYS A 13 -6.26 -10.46 6.99
CA LYS A 13 -7.45 -9.83 6.38
C LYS A 13 -7.31 -9.58 4.87
N TRP A 14 -6.12 -9.79 4.32
CA TRP A 14 -5.80 -9.46 2.94
C TRP A 14 -5.91 -10.68 2.02
N LEU A 15 -6.48 -10.46 0.85
CA LEU A 15 -6.49 -11.39 -0.27
C LEU A 15 -5.60 -10.82 -1.36
N LEU A 16 -4.70 -11.66 -1.87
CA LEU A 16 -3.92 -11.37 -3.06
C LEU A 16 -4.87 -11.29 -4.27
N THR A 17 -4.71 -10.25 -5.09
CA THR A 17 -5.45 -10.08 -6.34
C THR A 17 -4.58 -9.41 -7.39
N HIS A 18 -5.19 -8.92 -8.48
CA HIS A 18 -4.50 -8.35 -9.62
C HIS A 18 -4.89 -6.90 -9.89
N LYS A 19 -4.06 -6.21 -10.69
CA LYS A 19 -4.19 -4.79 -11.07
C LYS A 19 -5.44 -4.42 -11.91
N GLY A 20 -6.30 -5.39 -12.20
CA GLY A 20 -7.58 -5.21 -12.88
C GLY A 20 -8.80 -5.60 -12.03
N ASP A 21 -8.59 -5.91 -10.74
CA ASP A 21 -9.67 -6.24 -9.81
C ASP A 21 -10.69 -5.10 -9.73
N ARG A 22 -11.96 -5.43 -9.96
CA ARG A 22 -13.04 -4.43 -10.04
C ARG A 22 -13.21 -3.67 -8.72
N ASN A 23 -13.13 -4.33 -7.57
CA ASN A 23 -13.35 -3.69 -6.27
C ASN A 23 -12.18 -2.76 -5.93
N CYS A 24 -10.94 -3.21 -6.17
CA CYS A 24 -9.76 -2.36 -6.00
C CYS A 24 -9.80 -1.15 -6.93
N ARG A 25 -10.20 -1.34 -8.19
CA ARG A 25 -10.32 -0.26 -9.17
C ARG A 25 -11.31 0.81 -8.72
N LEU A 26 -12.48 0.40 -8.20
CA LEU A 26 -13.47 1.34 -7.69
C LEU A 26 -12.95 2.14 -6.49
N LEU A 27 -12.23 1.49 -5.56
CA LEU A 27 -11.55 2.19 -4.47
C LEU A 27 -10.48 3.16 -5.00
N ALA A 28 -9.67 2.72 -5.96
CA ALA A 28 -8.63 3.54 -6.59
C ALA A 28 -9.22 4.74 -7.34
N ASP A 29 -10.38 4.59 -8.00
CA ASP A 29 -11.10 5.68 -8.67
C ASP A 29 -11.49 6.82 -7.72
N ARG A 30 -11.59 6.55 -6.41
CA ARG A 30 -11.88 7.53 -5.35
C ARG A 30 -10.62 7.99 -4.60
N HIS A 31 -9.43 7.51 -4.95
CA HIS A 31 -8.17 7.90 -4.32
C HIS A 31 -7.55 9.10 -5.04
N TYR A 32 -7.01 10.06 -4.30
CA TYR A 32 -6.50 11.34 -4.86
C TYR A 32 -5.30 11.18 -5.80
N SER A 33 -4.61 10.03 -5.77
CA SER A 33 -3.49 9.74 -6.67
C SER A 33 -3.93 9.23 -8.05
N ARG A 34 -5.22 8.95 -8.24
CA ARG A 34 -5.74 8.42 -9.50
C ARG A 34 -5.65 9.44 -10.62
N GLN A 35 -5.01 9.05 -11.74
CA GLN A 35 -4.87 9.90 -12.92
C GLN A 35 -6.03 9.74 -13.92
N HIS A 36 -6.45 8.50 -14.18
CA HIS A 36 -7.49 8.18 -15.17
C HIS A 36 -8.62 7.36 -14.52
N ILE A 37 -9.68 8.03 -14.08
CA ILE A 37 -10.85 7.39 -13.45
C ILE A 37 -11.52 6.44 -14.45
N GLY A 38 -11.92 5.25 -14.00
CA GLY A 38 -12.62 4.26 -14.83
C GLY A 38 -11.73 3.38 -15.70
N HIS A 39 -10.45 3.74 -15.87
CA HIS A 39 -9.48 2.91 -16.59
C HIS A 39 -9.37 1.50 -15.97
N PRO A 40 -9.36 0.41 -16.78
CA PRO A 40 -9.45 -0.97 -16.28
C PRO A 40 -8.27 -1.40 -15.40
N MET A 41 -7.10 -0.79 -15.60
CA MET A 41 -5.92 -0.98 -14.76
C MET A 41 -5.66 0.27 -13.91
N PHE A 42 -5.21 0.09 -12.67
CA PHE A 42 -5.06 1.20 -11.72
C PHE A 42 -3.68 1.32 -11.08
N THR A 43 -2.72 0.50 -11.50
CA THR A 43 -1.35 0.49 -10.97
C THR A 43 -0.35 1.04 -12.00
N ARG A 44 0.80 1.49 -11.51
CA ARG A 44 1.91 1.96 -12.36
C ARG A 44 2.59 0.77 -13.07
N PRO A 45 3.27 0.99 -14.21
CA PRO A 45 4.17 -0.01 -14.80
C PRO A 45 5.24 -0.46 -13.81
N GLY A 46 5.60 -1.75 -13.82
CA GLY A 46 6.53 -2.37 -12.87
C GLY A 46 5.92 -3.56 -12.11
N ARG A 47 6.60 -4.03 -11.07
CA ARG A 47 6.12 -5.13 -10.23
C ARG A 47 5.11 -4.56 -9.22
N ASN A 48 3.93 -5.17 -9.16
CA ASN A 48 2.83 -4.73 -8.30
C ASN A 48 2.32 -5.90 -7.46
N LEU A 49 2.09 -5.64 -6.18
CA LEU A 49 1.35 -6.50 -5.26
C LEU A 49 0.06 -5.76 -4.92
N VAL A 50 -1.07 -6.39 -5.24
CA VAL A 50 -2.38 -5.82 -4.99
C VAL A 50 -3.09 -6.68 -3.95
N LEU A 51 -3.45 -6.05 -2.85
CA LEU A 51 -4.20 -6.67 -1.77
C LEU A 51 -5.57 -6.02 -1.66
N ARG A 52 -6.58 -6.82 -1.31
CA ARG A 52 -7.90 -6.34 -0.91
C ARG A 52 -8.48 -7.14 0.23
N THR A 53 -9.44 -6.55 0.95
CA THR A 53 -10.27 -7.31 1.88
C THR A 53 -11.31 -8.16 1.14
N ALA A 54 -11.82 -9.20 1.81
CA ALA A 54 -12.85 -10.08 1.26
C ALA A 54 -14.13 -9.31 0.89
N ASP A 55 -14.53 -8.35 1.72
CA ASP A 55 -15.67 -7.45 1.53
C ASP A 55 -15.43 -6.37 0.44
N GLY A 56 -14.20 -6.25 -0.08
CA GLY A 56 -13.85 -5.25 -1.09
C GLY A 56 -13.83 -3.80 -0.60
N MET A 57 -13.80 -3.57 0.71
CA MET A 57 -13.85 -2.24 1.33
C MET A 57 -12.49 -1.62 1.59
N ALA A 58 -11.39 -2.37 1.49
CA ALA A 58 -10.05 -1.83 1.58
C ALA A 58 -9.12 -2.41 0.52
N THR A 59 -8.16 -1.59 0.08
CA THR A 59 -7.09 -1.99 -0.85
C THR A 59 -5.74 -1.43 -0.42
N TRP A 60 -4.69 -2.20 -0.67
CA TRP A 60 -3.29 -1.85 -0.49
C TRP A 60 -2.51 -2.26 -1.74
N VAL A 61 -1.69 -1.35 -2.26
CA VAL A 61 -0.87 -1.61 -3.45
C VAL A 61 0.59 -1.33 -3.13
N THR A 62 1.41 -2.38 -3.13
CA THR A 62 2.87 -2.25 -3.09
C THR A 62 3.43 -2.27 -4.51
N TRP A 63 4.41 -1.42 -4.79
CA TRP A 63 5.09 -1.33 -6.07
C TRP A 63 6.61 -1.39 -5.91
N LYS A 64 7.29 -2.03 -6.87
CA LYS A 64 8.74 -2.00 -7.06
C LYS A 64 9.06 -1.75 -8.54
N GLY A 65 9.94 -0.79 -8.81
CA GLY A 65 10.42 -0.47 -10.14
C GLY A 65 11.53 0.59 -10.10
N ILE A 66 11.80 1.21 -11.24
CA ILE A 66 12.84 2.23 -11.38
C ILE A 66 12.37 3.53 -10.73
N ARG A 67 13.19 4.09 -9.83
CA ARG A 67 12.92 5.32 -9.10
C ARG A 67 13.95 6.40 -9.44
N ASP A 68 13.52 7.65 -9.43
CA ASP A 68 14.36 8.84 -9.65
C ASP A 68 14.67 9.60 -8.35
N ASP A 69 14.10 9.17 -7.23
CA ASP A 69 14.33 9.75 -5.90
C ASP A 69 15.55 9.18 -5.16
N GLY A 70 16.21 8.18 -5.75
CA GLY A 70 17.42 7.54 -5.21
C GLY A 70 17.17 6.57 -4.06
N LEU A 71 15.92 6.29 -3.71
CA LEU A 71 15.57 5.31 -2.68
C LEU A 71 15.55 3.90 -3.26
N ASP A 72 15.96 2.91 -2.48
CA ASP A 72 15.75 1.49 -2.75
C ASP A 72 14.73 0.93 -1.75
N ALA A 73 13.45 0.99 -2.13
CA ALA A 73 12.33 0.68 -1.26
C ALA A 73 11.17 0.05 -2.03
N PHE A 74 10.30 -0.63 -1.29
CA PHE A 74 8.93 -0.91 -1.75
C PHE A 74 8.07 0.34 -1.53
N GLU A 75 7.21 0.71 -2.50
CA GLU A 75 6.29 1.86 -2.34
C GLU A 75 4.86 1.39 -2.17
N CYS A 76 4.21 1.81 -1.08
CA CYS A 76 2.76 1.85 -1.00
C CYS A 76 2.24 3.00 -1.88
N THR A 77 1.76 2.67 -3.07
CA THR A 77 1.27 3.64 -4.07
C THR A 77 -0.19 4.01 -3.87
N ILE A 78 -0.98 3.09 -3.31
CA ILE A 78 -2.40 3.27 -2.97
C ILE A 78 -2.69 2.52 -1.68
N PHE A 79 -3.25 3.24 -0.70
CA PHE A 79 -3.98 2.66 0.40
C PHE A 79 -5.31 3.37 0.52
N ARG A 80 -6.40 2.60 0.54
CA ARG A 80 -7.74 3.14 0.80
C ARG A 80 -8.52 2.16 1.64
N ASN A 81 -9.15 2.66 2.68
CA ASN A 81 -10.00 1.90 3.59
C ASN A 81 -11.33 2.65 3.74
N GLU A 82 -12.41 2.02 3.29
CA GLU A 82 -13.80 2.47 3.46
C GLU A 82 -14.58 1.56 4.43
N SER A 83 -13.90 0.60 5.07
CA SER A 83 -14.48 -0.27 6.10
C SER A 83 -14.45 0.38 7.48
N ALA A 84 -15.08 -0.26 8.46
CA ALA A 84 -15.01 0.11 9.87
C ALA A 84 -13.69 -0.29 10.56
N ASN A 85 -12.80 -1.02 9.89
CA ASN A 85 -11.51 -1.41 10.48
C ASN A 85 -10.61 -0.20 10.71
N LEU A 86 -9.85 -0.21 11.80
CA LEU A 86 -8.88 0.83 12.07
C LEU A 86 -7.76 0.83 11.01
N SER A 87 -7.59 1.95 10.31
CA SER A 87 -6.65 2.06 9.19
C SER A 87 -5.19 1.76 9.58
N SER A 88 -4.74 2.12 10.79
CA SER A 88 -3.39 1.77 11.23
C SER A 88 -3.18 0.27 11.36
N ASP A 89 -4.19 -0.47 11.83
CA ASP A 89 -4.11 -1.93 11.96
C ASP A 89 -4.11 -2.60 10.59
N MET A 90 -4.91 -2.07 9.65
CA MET A 90 -4.90 -2.48 8.25
C MET A 90 -3.54 -2.25 7.59
N ILE A 91 -2.89 -1.12 7.86
CA ILE A 91 -1.55 -0.83 7.32
C ILE A 91 -0.51 -1.79 7.91
N ARG A 92 -0.53 -2.07 9.22
CA ARG A 92 0.41 -3.04 9.84
C ARG A 92 0.24 -4.44 9.24
N SER A 93 -0.99 -4.90 9.08
CA SER A 93 -1.24 -6.20 8.46
C SER A 93 -0.89 -6.22 6.97
N ALA A 94 -1.02 -5.09 6.26
CA ALA A 94 -0.63 -4.99 4.86
C ALA A 94 0.90 -5.04 4.70
N VAL A 95 1.65 -4.37 5.58
CA VAL A 95 3.11 -4.47 5.65
C VAL A 95 3.54 -5.91 5.90
N ALA A 96 2.92 -6.60 6.87
CA ALA A 96 3.21 -8.01 7.13
C ALA A 96 2.88 -8.90 5.92
N ALA A 97 1.75 -8.67 5.25
CA ALA A 97 1.38 -9.39 4.03
C ALA A 97 2.38 -9.14 2.88
N THR A 98 2.82 -7.90 2.69
CA THR A 98 3.87 -7.55 1.72
C THR A 98 5.17 -8.28 2.01
N ILE A 99 5.59 -8.36 3.28
CA ILE A 99 6.82 -9.06 3.67
C ILE A 99 6.67 -10.56 3.47
N ALA A 100 5.52 -11.15 3.82
CA ALA A 100 5.26 -12.57 3.59
C ALA A 100 5.30 -12.94 2.10
N GLU A 101 4.80 -12.05 1.23
CA GLU A 101 4.69 -12.28 -0.21
C GLU A 101 5.98 -11.94 -0.99
N TRP A 102 6.68 -10.87 -0.62
CA TRP A 102 7.85 -10.37 -1.36
C TRP A 102 9.19 -10.57 -0.64
N GLY A 103 9.16 -11.06 0.60
CA GLY A 103 10.33 -11.13 1.47
C GLY A 103 10.65 -9.78 2.13
N LEU A 104 11.84 -9.69 2.73
CA LEU A 104 12.30 -8.48 3.39
C LEU A 104 12.36 -7.30 2.39
N PRO A 105 11.92 -6.09 2.81
CA PRO A 105 12.07 -4.92 1.98
C PRO A 105 13.55 -4.57 1.78
N PRO A 106 13.90 -3.80 0.72
CA PRO A 106 15.28 -3.38 0.51
C PRO A 106 15.74 -2.36 1.56
N LYS A 107 16.95 -1.80 1.41
CA LYS A 107 17.63 -1.00 2.46
C LYS A 107 16.83 0.21 2.98
N ASP A 108 15.98 0.80 2.13
CA ASP A 108 15.14 1.95 2.49
C ASP A 108 13.71 1.54 2.87
N GLY A 109 13.46 0.25 3.08
CA GLY A 109 12.24 -0.27 3.70
C GLY A 109 11.00 -0.18 2.80
N ILE A 110 9.86 0.13 3.42
CA ILE A 110 8.59 0.40 2.74
C ILE A 110 8.27 1.88 2.90
N ILE A 111 7.98 2.56 1.81
CA ILE A 111 7.69 4.00 1.82
C ILE A 111 6.29 4.32 1.30
N THR A 112 5.81 5.51 1.60
CA THR A 112 4.65 6.10 0.93
C THR A 112 4.77 7.62 0.86
N TYR A 113 4.15 8.20 -0.16
CA TYR A 113 4.04 9.65 -0.33
C TYR A 113 2.59 10.09 -0.07
N VAL A 114 2.42 11.05 0.83
CA VAL A 114 1.12 11.61 1.20
C VAL A 114 0.99 13.04 0.68
N ASP A 115 -0.05 13.29 -0.12
CA ASP A 115 -0.42 14.65 -0.51
C ASP A 115 -1.20 15.31 0.62
N GLN A 116 -0.49 16.13 1.40
CA GLN A 116 -1.04 16.80 2.57
C GLN A 116 -2.20 17.73 2.22
N SER A 117 -2.23 18.26 0.99
CA SER A 117 -3.31 19.14 0.51
C SER A 117 -4.61 18.39 0.19
N LYS A 118 -4.56 17.05 0.08
CA LYS A 118 -5.68 16.19 -0.30
C LYS A 118 -6.24 15.38 0.87
N VAL A 119 -5.72 15.58 2.08
CA VAL A 119 -6.14 14.86 3.29
C VAL A 119 -6.80 15.83 4.26
N ARG A 120 -7.96 15.45 4.82
CA ARG A 120 -8.72 16.29 5.77
C ARG A 120 -8.09 16.36 7.17
N SER A 121 -7.28 15.38 7.53
CA SER A 121 -6.61 15.31 8.84
C SER A 121 -5.64 16.47 9.02
N SER A 122 -5.66 17.13 10.19
CA SER A 122 -4.63 18.08 10.62
C SER A 122 -3.26 17.44 10.85
N ASN A 123 -3.21 16.10 10.95
CA ASN A 123 -1.99 15.32 10.96
C ASN A 123 -1.97 14.37 9.75
N PRO A 124 -1.50 14.85 8.58
CA PRO A 124 -1.43 14.03 7.36
C PRO A 124 -0.60 12.76 7.59
N GLY A 125 -1.11 11.63 7.09
CA GLY A 125 -0.44 10.33 7.24
C GLY A 125 -0.47 9.74 8.66
N PHE A 126 -1.28 10.28 9.58
CA PHE A 126 -1.35 9.79 10.96
C PHE A 126 -1.60 8.28 11.10
N CYS A 127 -2.41 7.69 10.20
CA CYS A 127 -2.63 6.24 10.20
C CYS A 127 -1.35 5.43 9.92
N PHE A 128 -0.49 5.92 9.02
CA PHE A 128 0.82 5.33 8.75
C PHE A 128 1.75 5.51 9.94
N ILE A 129 1.77 6.70 10.56
CA ILE A 129 2.57 6.97 11.75
C ILE A 129 2.18 6.02 12.89
N LYS A 130 0.88 5.86 13.13
CA LYS A 130 0.36 4.88 14.09
C LYS A 130 0.71 3.44 13.73
N ALA A 131 0.89 3.14 12.44
CA ALA A 131 1.33 1.83 11.97
C ALA A 131 2.86 1.62 12.06
N GLY A 132 3.62 2.59 12.56
CA GLY A 132 5.08 2.49 12.73
C GLY A 132 5.89 3.13 11.60
N PHE A 133 5.26 3.93 10.73
CA PHE A 133 6.01 4.72 9.75
C PHE A 133 6.55 6.01 10.39
N GLU A 134 7.72 6.43 9.96
CA GLU A 134 8.39 7.65 10.39
C GLU A 134 8.40 8.69 9.26
N LYS A 135 8.35 9.98 9.61
CA LYS A 135 8.48 11.09 8.64
C LYS A 135 9.96 11.26 8.31
N ILE A 136 10.32 11.17 7.03
CA ILE A 136 11.71 11.27 6.58
C ILE A 136 11.97 12.42 5.60
N GLY A 137 10.96 13.23 5.30
CA GLY A 137 11.11 14.44 4.48
C GLY A 137 9.95 14.64 3.50
N PHE A 138 10.27 15.25 2.36
CA PHE A 138 9.29 15.59 1.32
C PHE A 138 9.82 15.25 -0.07
N SER A 139 8.92 14.93 -1.00
CA SER A 139 9.30 14.80 -2.41
C SER A 139 9.78 16.13 -2.99
N LYS A 140 10.87 16.12 -3.75
CA LYS A 140 11.53 17.33 -4.26
C LYS A 140 10.62 18.20 -5.13
N VAL A 141 9.86 17.56 -6.03
CA VAL A 141 9.07 18.26 -7.05
C VAL A 141 7.70 18.69 -6.54
N ARG A 142 7.01 17.81 -5.82
CA ARG A 142 5.59 18.00 -5.44
C ARG A 142 5.38 18.33 -3.96
N GLY A 143 6.43 18.31 -3.14
CA GLY A 143 6.31 18.57 -1.69
C GLY A 143 5.44 17.55 -0.96
N LEU A 144 5.34 16.30 -1.46
CA LEU A 144 4.54 15.26 -0.83
C LEU A 144 5.27 14.77 0.43
N LEU A 145 4.55 14.62 1.55
CA LEU A 145 5.13 14.08 2.77
C LEU A 145 5.60 12.64 2.54
N LEU A 146 6.88 12.38 2.80
CA LEU A 146 7.47 11.05 2.68
C LEU A 146 7.51 10.37 4.05
N LEU A 147 6.92 9.18 4.09
CA LEU A 147 6.84 8.31 5.26
C LEU A 147 7.55 6.99 4.97
N GLN A 148 8.29 6.45 5.95
CA GLN A 148 9.08 5.23 5.81
C GLN A 148 8.84 4.27 6.98
N TYR A 149 8.70 2.99 6.67
CA TYR A 149 8.71 1.88 7.61
C TYR A 149 9.98 1.06 7.41
N LYS A 150 10.75 0.87 8.48
CA LYS A 150 11.89 -0.04 8.53
C LYS A 150 11.60 -1.18 9.51
N LEU A 151 12.09 -2.37 9.18
CA LEU A 151 12.17 -3.43 10.16
C LEU A 151 13.29 -3.06 11.14
N ALA A 152 12.97 -3.08 12.44
CA ALA A 152 13.92 -2.86 13.51
C ALA A 152 14.97 -3.97 13.56
#